data_AF-A0A0A2TFC8-F1
#
_entry.id   AF-A0A0A2TFC8-F1
#
_cell.length_a   1.000
_cell.length_b   1.000
_cell.length_c   1.000
_cell.angle_alpha   90.00
_cell.angle_beta   90.00
_cell.angle_gamma   90.00
#
_symmetry.space_group_name_H-M   'P 1'
#
loop_
_entity.id
_entity.type
_entity.pdbx_description
1 polymer ?
#
loop_
_entity_poly.entity_id
_entity_poly.type
_entity_poly.pdbx_seq_one_letter_code
_entity_poly.pdbx_strand_id
1 'polypeptide(L)'
;MKRLTFIGAIVFMGGIFLFGMIHLATANYIPSMSGWSGPPGKFQQVRNEIGANTPYILSIFFVIIGLLLLFHKEVKAIFSFLKEDNEA
;
A
#
# COMPACT_ATOMS: atom_id res chain seq x y z
N MET A 1 16.45 13.18 -12.72
CA MET A 1 16.13 12.05 -11.81
C MET A 1 16.49 10.74 -12.48
N LYS A 2 17.04 9.74 -11.76
CA LYS A 2 17.24 8.41 -12.33
C LYS A 2 15.87 7.81 -12.66
N ARG A 3 15.73 7.18 -13.83
CA ARG A 3 14.45 6.63 -14.33
C ARG A 3 13.76 5.72 -13.29
N LEU A 4 14.54 4.89 -12.59
CA LEU A 4 14.03 3.99 -11.55
C LEU A 4 13.39 4.73 -10.37
N THR A 5 14.03 5.80 -9.88
CA THR A 5 13.50 6.61 -8.77
C THR A 5 12.22 7.34 -9.18
N PHE A 6 12.15 7.82 -10.42
CA PHE A 6 10.94 8.46 -10.95
C PHE A 6 9.78 7.47 -11.09
N ILE A 7 10.03 6.27 -11.61
CA ILE A 7 9.03 5.19 -11.66
C ILE A 7 8.59 4.80 -10.25
N GLY A 8 9.54 4.63 -9.32
CA GLY A 8 9.25 4.33 -7.92
C GLY A 8 8.36 5.39 -7.27
N ALA A 9 8.65 6.68 -7.51
CA ALA A 9 7.82 7.78 -7.01
C ALA A 9 6.39 7.74 -7.57
N ILE A 10 6.21 7.50 -8.88
CA ILE A 10 4.88 7.39 -9.50
C ILE A 10 4.11 6.21 -8.92
N VAL A 11 4.73 5.04 -8.83
CA VAL A 11 4.10 3.82 -8.31
C VAL A 11 3.73 4.01 -6.83
N PHE A 12 4.63 4.59 -6.04
CA PHE A 12 4.38 4.90 -4.63
C PHE A 12 3.21 5.86 -4.45
N MET A 13 3.24 7.00 -5.14
CA MET A 13 2.17 8.01 -5.08
C MET A 13 0.83 7.44 -5.57
N GLY A 14 0.84 6.62 -6.63
CA GLY A 14 -0.34 5.91 -7.11
C GLY A 14 -0.91 4.94 -6.07
N GLY A 15 -0.05 4.21 -5.36
CA GLY A 15 -0.44 3.35 -4.24
C GLY A 15 -1.08 4.12 -3.10
N ILE A 16 -0.46 5.22 -2.66
CA ILE A 16 -1.02 6.09 -1.61
C ILE A 16 -2.37 6.68 -2.02
N PHE A 17 -2.48 7.15 -3.27
CA PHE A 17 -3.72 7.71 -3.79
C PHE A 17 -4.84 6.66 -3.83
N LEU A 18 -4.56 5.47 -4.37
CA LEU A 18 -5.53 4.37 -4.42
C LEU A 18 -5.97 3.94 -3.02
N PHE A 19 -5.02 3.83 -2.07
CA PHE A 19 -5.30 3.50 -0.69
C PHE A 19 -6.22 4.55 -0.03
N GLY A 20 -5.93 5.83 -0.23
CA GLY A 20 -6.73 6.95 0.28
C GLY A 20 -8.15 6.95 -0.29
N MET A 21 -8.29 6.73 -1.61
CA MET A 21 -9.60 6.66 -2.27
C MET A 21 -10.49 5.55 -1.72
N ILE A 22 -9.90 4.40 -1.35
CA ILE A 22 -10.66 3.29 -0.73
C ILE A 22 -11.15 3.67 0.66
N HIS A 23 -10.34 4.38 1.45
CA HIS A 23 -10.76 4.87 2.77
C HIS A 23 -11.87 5.91 2.64
N LEU A 24 -11.76 6.81 1.66
CA LEU A 24 -12.80 7.80 1.36
C LEU A 24 -14.10 7.12 0.92
N ALA A 25 -14.04 6.17 -0.02
CA ALA A 25 -15.19 5.41 -0.47
C ALA A 25 -15.85 4.63 0.69
N THR A 26 -15.02 4.03 1.56
CA THR A 26 -15.50 3.33 2.74
C THR A 26 -16.21 4.28 3.72
N ALA A 27 -15.61 5.43 4.01
CA ALA A 27 -16.19 6.44 4.90
C ALA A 27 -17.54 6.96 4.36
N ASN A 28 -17.66 7.13 3.03
CA ASN A 28 -18.90 7.55 2.39
C ASN A 28 -19.99 6.46 2.39
N TYR A 29 -19.61 5.18 2.39
CA TYR A 29 -20.56 4.07 2.37
C TYR A 29 -21.02 3.63 3.76
N ILE A 30 -20.21 3.82 4.81
CA ILE A 30 -20.56 3.43 6.18
C ILE A 30 -21.94 3.98 6.64
N PRO A 31 -22.32 5.24 6.38
CA PRO A 31 -23.63 5.77 6.78
C PRO A 31 -24.84 5.07 6.14
N SER A 32 -24.68 4.46 4.96
CA SER A 32 -25.76 3.71 4.32
C SER A 32 -25.94 2.29 4.87
N MET A 33 -25.02 1.81 5.71
CA MET A 33 -25.14 0.48 6.31
C MET A 33 -26.07 0.49 7.53
N SER A 34 -27.06 -0.39 7.53
CA SER A 34 -27.89 -0.64 8.71
C SER A 34 -27.17 -1.55 9.71
N GLY A 35 -27.07 -1.13 10.98
CA GLY A 35 -26.58 -1.97 12.07
C GLY A 35 -25.08 -1.89 12.35
N TRP A 36 -24.65 -2.58 13.41
CA TRP A 36 -23.24 -2.78 13.74
C TRP A 36 -22.69 -4.01 13.01
N SER A 37 -21.42 -3.98 12.60
CA SER A 37 -20.82 -5.15 11.93
C SER A 37 -20.61 -6.30 12.89
N GLY A 38 -20.88 -7.52 12.43
CA GLY A 38 -20.27 -8.72 13.01
C GLY A 38 -18.77 -8.82 12.71
N PRO A 39 -18.05 -9.77 13.32
CA PRO A 39 -16.69 -10.12 12.88
C PRO A 39 -16.71 -10.43 11.37
N PRO A 40 -15.76 -9.94 10.55
CA PRO A 40 -14.44 -9.36 10.87
C PRO A 40 -14.39 -7.82 11.07
N GLY A 41 -15.54 -7.14 11.14
CA GLY A 41 -15.63 -5.70 11.41
C GLY A 41 -16.08 -4.85 10.21
N LYS A 42 -16.62 -3.64 10.51
CA LYS A 42 -17.29 -2.76 9.53
C LYS A 42 -16.45 -2.47 8.30
N PHE A 43 -15.16 -2.20 8.47
CA PHE A 43 -14.29 -1.84 7.36
C PHE A 43 -14.17 -2.96 6.31
N GLN A 44 -13.93 -4.20 6.75
CA GLN A 44 -13.85 -5.35 5.84
C GLN A 44 -15.19 -5.61 5.16
N GLN A 45 -16.30 -5.48 5.91
CA GLN A 45 -17.63 -5.65 5.36
C GLN A 45 -17.91 -4.62 4.24
N VAL A 46 -17.64 -3.34 4.48
CA VAL A 46 -17.78 -2.28 3.48
C VAL A 46 -16.95 -2.60 2.23
N ARG A 47 -15.68 -2.96 2.40
CA ARG A 47 -14.81 -3.28 1.25
C ARG A 47 -15.31 -4.47 0.43
N ASN A 48 -15.94 -5.46 1.07
CA ASN A 48 -16.59 -6.55 0.36
C ASN A 48 -17.78 -6.02 -0.46
N GLU A 49 -18.65 -5.23 0.16
CA GLU A 49 -19.88 -4.71 -0.45
C GLU A 49 -19.62 -3.75 -1.61
N ILE A 50 -18.60 -2.88 -1.50
CA ILE A 50 -18.22 -1.94 -2.57
C ILE A 50 -17.19 -2.50 -3.56
N GLY A 51 -16.83 -3.79 -3.45
CA GLY A 51 -15.85 -4.44 -4.33
C GLY A 51 -14.42 -3.89 -4.21
N ALA A 52 -14.07 -3.27 -3.09
CA ALA A 52 -12.78 -2.59 -2.90
C ALA A 52 -11.64 -3.49 -2.39
N ASN A 53 -11.86 -4.80 -2.19
CA ASN A 53 -10.79 -5.70 -1.73
C ASN A 53 -9.62 -5.78 -2.70
N THR A 54 -9.88 -6.00 -3.98
CA THR A 54 -8.85 -6.07 -5.03
C THR A 54 -8.03 -4.78 -5.11
N PRO A 55 -8.65 -3.58 -5.27
CA PRO A 55 -7.88 -2.35 -5.31
C PRO A 55 -7.17 -2.05 -3.98
N TYR A 56 -7.69 -2.51 -2.83
CA TYR A 56 -7.02 -2.37 -1.54
C TYR A 56 -5.71 -3.15 -1.48
N ILE A 57 -5.75 -4.44 -1.84
CA ILE A 57 -4.56 -5.28 -1.88
C ILE A 57 -3.56 -4.71 -2.89
N LEU A 58 -4.03 -4.29 -4.06
CA LEU A 58 -3.18 -3.68 -5.10
C LEU A 58 -2.51 -2.39 -4.61
N SER A 59 -3.22 -1.54 -3.86
CA SER A 59 -2.66 -0.30 -3.31
C SER A 59 -1.49 -0.57 -2.37
N ILE A 60 -1.57 -1.61 -1.54
CA ILE A 60 -0.48 -2.02 -0.64
C ILE A 60 0.73 -2.46 -1.45
N PHE A 61 0.53 -3.28 -2.50
CA PHE A 61 1.63 -3.69 -3.37
C PHE A 61 2.30 -2.49 -4.05
N PHE A 62 1.52 -1.52 -4.53
CA PHE A 62 2.07 -0.31 -5.14
C PHE A 62 2.87 0.53 -4.14
N VAL A 63 2.39 0.67 -2.91
CA VAL A 63 3.16 1.36 -1.85
C VAL A 63 4.48 0.63 -1.58
N ILE A 64 4.45 -0.68 -1.37
CA ILE A 64 5.66 -1.46 -1.04
C ILE A 64 6.65 -1.44 -2.20
N ILE A 65 6.21 -1.76 -3.43
CA ILE A 65 7.08 -1.79 -4.61
C ILE A 65 7.62 -0.39 -4.91
N GLY A 66 6.76 0.62 -4.85
CA GLY A 66 7.15 2.02 -5.05
C GLY A 66 8.23 2.45 -4.06
N LEU A 67 8.07 2.11 -2.78
CA LEU A 67 9.04 2.39 -1.72
C LEU A 67 10.38 1.68 -1.98
N LEU A 68 10.36 0.40 -2.33
CA LEU A 68 11.57 -0.37 -2.66
C LEU A 68 12.31 0.21 -3.86
N LEU A 69 11.60 0.66 -4.89
CA LEU A 69 12.21 1.29 -6.07
C LEU A 69 12.80 2.67 -5.74
N LEU A 70 12.12 3.45 -4.89
CA LEU A 70 12.56 4.77 -4.47
C LEU A 70 13.89 4.70 -3.71
N PHE A 71 13.99 3.74 -2.79
CA PHE A 71 15.14 3.54 -1.90
C PHE A 71 16.06 2.38 -2.32
N HIS A 72 16.02 1.96 -3.59
CA HIS A 72 16.72 0.74 -4.02
C HIS A 72 18.24 0.79 -3.76
N LYS A 73 18.86 1.98 -3.77
CA LYS A 73 20.31 2.11 -3.54
C LYS A 73 20.65 1.98 -2.07
N GLU A 74 19.86 2.63 -1.23
CA GLU A 74 19.98 2.64 0.22
C GLU A 74 19.73 1.22 0.75
N VAL A 75 18.69 0.54 0.25
CA VAL A 75 18.42 -0.87 0.55
C VAL A 75 19.59 -1.75 0.12
N LYS A 76 20.13 -1.54 -1.09
CA LYS A 76 21.29 -2.32 -1.57
C LYS A 76 22.53 -2.09 -0.71
N ALA A 77 22.78 -0.84 -0.28
CA ALA A 77 23.91 -0.49 0.57
C ALA A 77 23.81 -1.12 1.97
N ILE A 78 22.61 -1.12 2.56
CA ILE A 78 22.36 -1.78 3.85
C ILE A 78 22.56 -3.29 3.71
N PHE A 79 22.02 -3.90 2.65
CA PHE A 79 22.20 -5.34 2.41
C PHE A 79 23.66 -5.73 2.19
N SER A 80 24.45 -4.92 1.48
CA SER A 80 25.89 -5.19 1.33
C SER A 80 26.62 -5.06 2.67
N PHE A 81 26.31 -4.04 3.47
CA PHE A 81 26.90 -3.84 4.79
C PHE A 81 26.60 -5.02 5.74
N LEU A 82 25.34 -5.46 5.80
CA LEU A 82 24.94 -6.62 6.62
C LEU A 82 25.59 -7.92 6.16
N LYS A 83 25.87 -8.04 4.85
CA LYS A 83 26.55 -9.23 4.31
C LYS A 83 28.03 -9.26 4.70
N GLU A 84 28.72 -8.13 4.64
CA GLU A 84 30.14 -8.02 5.01
C GLU A 84 30.38 -8.32 6.49
N ASP A 85 29.48 -7.88 7.39
CA ASP A 85 29.56 -8.16 8.83
C ASP A 85 29.39 -9.66 9.17
N ASN A 86 28.62 -10.39 8.35
CA ASN A 86 28.37 -11.83 8.57
C ASN A 86 29.47 -12.74 7.98
N GLU A 87 30.39 -12.18 7.19
CA GLU A 87 31.54 -12.91 6.59
C GLU A 87 32.88 -12.60 7.31
N ALA A 88 32.87 -11.73 8.33
CA ALA A 88 34.03 -11.34 9.14
C ALA A 88 34.12 -12.13 10.47
#